data_AF-A0A3N9NGA0-F1
#
_entry.id   AF-A0A3N9NGA0-F1
#
_cell.length_a   1.000
_cell.length_b   1.000
_cell.length_c   1.000
_cell.angle_alpha   90.00
_cell.angle_beta   90.00
_cell.angle_gamma   90.00
#
_symmetry.space_group_name_H-M   'P 1'
#
loop_
_entity.id
_entity.type
_entity.pdbx_description
1 polymer ?
#
loop_
_entity_poly.entity_id
_entity_poly.type
_entity_poly.pdbx_seq_one_letter_code
_entity_poly.pdbx_strand_id
1 'polypeptide(L)'
;MLIKRMECTLLVLLFSATFLAAADALIWYPGGKAATSAQAIQAALTENAQSSDMSTSLSGYTLSSYSYLFICLGVYPNSYVLSSGSDVDAVIAYLSSGGNVYMEGGDTWAWDFPTNLHAWFKLYGEADGEADLNTLQGASCFAGLSFSYGGSQQYIDRIAPLDGALVLFTNSQPAYACAVGYSSSYRTIGASFEFGGLTDGVDSKETLMNQIVDFFDNGCSSGKPAPLNVHAFSDYDNAVPLVWDAPPGQLAAVQSQLMAPSMTMKRDFADGRPAKVSAGRTRPGSRQNTLMAMTAGMGYQADSYTIYRSTVENSGYAIIAANINRLYYRDETAMNGVTYYYYIKGVYDGQEGEASLKVSAQPSAQNSATSPWKFVTPVVNGNLQTDEWTNATSVAITTGATPIATMYLFNNDDYLYVAVDDPGNASLSVDDQLGLNFDENQDSNWPAASLSEEGTLWSSWDGSSVSSVFRGLSGYWPLSMNWAYPVSAASVTSAASTTSGHVQYEARIDLKNSSINGVLGNAMGVHIYSLDMPDSTFTAAWPAAIASAPWQDAWMLPVLYGTMTLSAKGACPSISDAEDVTSIASYDFNEFGDGRKVQINFTALTGTGSVTVQQTNGCLSNPITDKYINCVW
;
A
#
# COMPACT_ATOMS: atom_id res chain seq x y z
N MET A 1 55.53 28.72 86.00
CA MET A 1 54.26 29.29 85.50
C MET A 1 54.55 29.89 84.14
N LEU A 2 54.04 29.49 82.96
CA LEU A 2 52.98 28.61 82.42
C LEU A 2 53.64 27.78 81.28
N ILE A 3 53.49 26.45 81.08
CA ILE A 3 52.38 25.63 80.52
C ILE A 3 52.03 26.01 79.07
N LYS A 4 52.57 25.28 78.05
CA LYS A 4 51.93 24.25 77.14
C LYS A 4 50.93 24.84 76.13
N ARG A 5 50.81 24.44 74.85
CA ARG A 5 51.08 23.17 74.12
C ARG A 5 51.07 23.50 72.61
N MET A 6 52.01 22.97 71.82
CA MET A 6 51.87 22.85 70.36
C MET A 6 51.16 21.53 70.08
N GLU A 7 50.03 21.57 69.37
CA GLU A 7 49.35 20.37 68.88
C GLU A 7 49.83 20.03 67.46
N CYS A 8 50.01 18.73 67.27
CA CYS A 8 50.58 18.07 66.12
C CYS A 8 49.42 17.65 65.20
N THR A 9 49.31 18.22 64.01
CA THR A 9 48.29 17.81 63.03
C THR A 9 48.77 16.54 62.33
N LEU A 10 48.18 15.41 62.69
CA LEU A 10 48.39 14.11 62.06
C LEU A 10 47.59 14.08 60.73
N LEU A 11 48.29 14.19 59.61
CA LEU A 11 47.72 14.00 58.28
C LEU A 11 47.57 12.50 58.00
N VAL A 12 46.35 11.97 58.12
CA VAL A 12 46.01 10.61 57.72
C VAL A 12 45.68 10.61 56.23
N LEU A 13 46.63 10.14 55.41
CA LEU A 13 46.38 9.81 53.99
C LEU A 13 45.61 8.48 53.93
N LEU A 14 44.29 8.57 53.77
CA LEU A 14 43.47 7.44 53.32
C LEU A 14 43.74 7.23 51.83
N PHE A 15 44.61 6.26 51.51
CA PHE A 15 44.63 5.64 50.20
C PHE A 15 43.37 4.76 50.09
N SER A 16 42.26 5.33 49.62
CA SER A 16 41.20 4.53 49.03
C SER A 16 41.72 4.01 47.70
N ALA A 17 42.09 2.73 47.66
CA ALA A 17 42.17 2.02 46.39
C ALA A 17 40.74 1.99 45.83
N THR A 18 40.42 2.97 44.99
CA THR A 18 39.27 2.87 44.09
C THR A 18 39.59 1.70 43.16
N PHE A 19 39.06 0.51 43.48
CA PHE A 19 38.71 -0.41 42.43
C PHE A 19 37.79 0.39 41.51
N LEU A 20 38.27 0.81 40.33
CA LEU A 20 37.34 1.24 39.30
C LEU A 20 36.47 0.01 39.05
N ALA A 21 35.20 0.10 39.43
CA ALA A 21 34.21 -0.82 38.89
C ALA A 21 34.30 -0.75 37.36
N ALA A 22 34.14 -1.89 36.68
CA ALA A 22 33.98 -1.87 35.24
C ALA A 22 32.84 -0.91 34.88
N ALA A 23 32.96 -0.22 33.75
CA ALA A 23 31.86 0.60 33.26
C ALA A 23 30.61 -0.25 33.05
N ASP A 24 29.43 0.36 33.06
CA ASP A 24 28.16 -0.36 32.95
C ASP A 24 28.02 -1.03 31.58
N ALA A 25 28.49 -0.36 30.51
CA ALA A 25 28.42 -0.84 29.13
C ALA A 25 29.78 -0.93 28.43
N LEU A 26 29.93 -1.90 27.54
CA LEU A 26 31.00 -1.93 26.53
C LEU A 26 30.42 -1.65 25.15
N ILE A 27 31.02 -0.71 24.42
CA ILE A 27 30.65 -0.37 23.04
C ILE A 27 31.78 -0.83 22.13
N TRP A 28 31.51 -1.86 21.33
CA TRP A 28 32.43 -2.44 20.37
C TRP A 28 32.07 -2.02 18.95
N TYR A 29 32.98 -1.32 18.27
CA TYR A 29 32.83 -0.87 16.88
C TYR A 29 34.06 -1.34 16.08
N PRO A 30 34.04 -2.62 15.63
CA PRO A 30 35.21 -3.29 15.09
C PRO A 30 35.82 -2.55 13.89
N GLY A 31 37.15 -2.46 13.88
CA GLY A 31 37.88 -1.79 12.80
C GLY A 31 37.61 -0.29 12.65
N GLY A 32 36.91 0.34 13.62
CA GLY A 32 36.55 1.75 13.57
C GLY A 32 35.42 2.09 12.59
N LYS A 33 34.63 1.10 12.14
CA LYS A 33 33.62 1.26 11.09
C LYS A 33 32.45 2.17 11.52
N ALA A 34 31.62 1.75 12.46
CA ALA A 34 30.50 2.55 12.94
C ALA A 34 30.87 3.54 14.07
N ALA A 35 31.99 4.25 13.95
CA ALA A 35 32.51 5.10 15.03
C ALA A 35 31.54 6.22 15.45
N THR A 36 30.80 6.80 14.50
CA THR A 36 29.79 7.84 14.76
C THR A 36 28.62 7.30 15.57
N SER A 37 28.16 6.09 15.24
CA SER A 37 27.10 5.42 15.99
C SER A 37 27.55 5.05 17.40
N ALA A 38 28.77 4.51 17.53
CA ALA A 38 29.35 4.19 18.83
C ALA A 38 29.49 5.44 19.73
N GLN A 39 29.86 6.59 19.16
CA GLN A 39 29.90 7.88 19.89
C GLN A 39 28.50 8.34 20.32
N ALA A 40 27.50 8.20 19.44
CA ALA A 40 26.12 8.55 19.76
C ALA A 40 25.56 7.67 20.89
N ILE A 41 25.85 6.37 20.87
CA ILE A 41 25.49 5.43 21.94
C ILE A 41 26.17 5.83 23.26
N GLN A 42 27.47 6.14 23.25
CA GLN A 42 28.19 6.59 24.45
C GLN A 42 27.59 7.87 25.03
N ALA A 43 27.24 8.83 24.19
CA ALA A 43 26.60 10.08 24.61
C ALA A 43 25.24 9.81 25.27
N ALA A 44 24.38 9.03 24.61
CA ALA A 44 23.04 8.70 25.12
C ALA A 44 23.08 7.87 26.41
N LEU A 45 24.06 6.98 26.57
CA LEU A 45 24.30 6.26 27.83
C LEU A 45 24.71 7.23 28.95
N THR A 46 25.61 8.17 28.66
CA THR A 46 26.05 9.19 29.63
C THR A 46 24.89 10.06 30.09
N GLU A 47 24.00 10.46 29.17
CA GLU A 47 22.77 11.21 29.48
C GLU A 47 21.83 10.42 30.38
N ASN A 48 21.81 9.09 30.23
CA ASN A 48 21.06 8.15 31.09
C ASN A 48 21.84 7.69 32.35
N ALA A 49 22.90 8.41 32.72
CA ALA A 49 23.73 8.10 33.89
C ALA A 49 24.36 6.68 33.88
N GLN A 50 24.58 6.11 32.70
CA GLN A 50 25.31 4.86 32.48
C GLN A 50 26.75 5.16 32.06
N SER A 51 27.72 4.54 32.72
CA SER A 51 29.12 4.60 32.31
C SER A 51 29.41 3.63 31.16
N SER A 52 30.32 3.97 30.25
CA SER A 52 30.67 3.09 29.14
C SER A 52 32.13 3.15 28.73
N ASP A 53 32.66 2.00 28.31
CA ASP A 53 33.94 1.90 27.61
C ASP A 53 33.72 1.75 26.10
N MET A 54 34.64 2.28 25.30
CA MET A 54 34.61 2.20 23.84
C MET A 54 35.85 1.46 23.33
N SER A 55 35.66 0.48 22.43
CA SER A 55 36.77 -0.27 21.86
C SER A 55 36.55 -0.69 20.40
N THR A 56 37.64 -0.79 19.65
CA THR A 56 37.66 -1.38 18.30
C THR A 56 38.01 -2.89 18.32
N SER A 57 38.32 -3.45 19.49
CA SER A 57 38.59 -4.88 19.70
C SER A 57 37.99 -5.38 21.02
N LEU A 58 37.50 -6.61 21.05
CA LEU A 58 37.09 -7.26 22.30
C LEU A 58 38.28 -7.80 23.10
N SER A 59 39.46 -7.92 22.48
CA SER A 59 40.65 -8.43 23.16
C SER A 59 41.04 -7.54 24.34
N GLY A 60 41.24 -8.14 25.51
CA GLY A 60 41.57 -7.44 26.75
C GLY A 60 40.36 -7.07 27.62
N TYR A 61 39.13 -7.27 27.13
CA TYR A 61 37.91 -7.04 27.89
C TYR A 61 37.33 -8.35 28.44
N THR A 62 36.79 -8.30 29.66
CA THR A 62 36.03 -9.41 30.26
C THR A 62 34.56 -9.07 30.20
N LEU A 63 33.83 -9.61 29.21
CA LEU A 63 32.43 -9.22 28.93
C LEU A 63 31.49 -9.43 30.12
N SER A 64 31.73 -10.45 30.95
CA SER A 64 30.92 -10.72 32.15
C SER A 64 31.02 -9.63 33.23
N SER A 65 31.92 -8.65 33.08
CA SER A 65 32.02 -7.50 33.97
C SER A 65 31.09 -6.35 33.56
N TYR A 66 30.47 -6.41 32.38
CA TYR A 66 29.59 -5.37 31.84
C TYR A 66 28.12 -5.83 31.89
N SER A 67 27.23 -4.89 32.19
CA SER A 67 25.77 -5.10 32.18
C SER A 67 25.21 -5.13 30.76
N TYR A 68 25.84 -4.37 29.85
CA TYR A 68 25.39 -4.21 28.47
C TYR A 68 26.56 -4.27 27.47
N LEU A 69 26.35 -4.91 26.32
CA LEU A 69 27.27 -4.87 25.20
C LEU A 69 26.57 -4.29 23.97
N PHE A 70 27.16 -3.25 23.38
CA PHE A 70 26.70 -2.65 22.14
C PHE A 70 27.69 -2.99 21.02
N ILE A 71 27.22 -3.59 19.94
CA ILE A 71 28.02 -4.00 18.79
C ILE A 71 27.61 -3.16 17.58
N CYS A 72 28.52 -2.33 17.08
CA CYS A 72 28.26 -1.40 15.99
C CYS A 72 29.02 -1.86 14.73
N LEU A 73 28.35 -2.62 13.85
CA LEU A 73 28.95 -3.14 12.62
C LEU A 73 28.89 -2.13 11.48
N GLY A 74 27.91 -1.24 11.51
CA GLY A 74 27.72 -0.17 10.54
C GLY A 74 26.98 -0.60 9.28
N VAL A 75 26.76 0.36 8.39
CA VAL A 75 26.04 0.19 7.12
C VAL A 75 26.99 0.42 5.94
N TYR A 76 26.79 -0.29 4.83
CA TYR A 76 27.60 -0.12 3.63
C TYR A 76 27.64 1.37 3.19
N PRO A 77 28.80 1.89 2.73
CA PRO A 77 30.08 1.19 2.47
C PRO A 77 31.01 1.08 3.69
N ASN A 78 30.58 1.57 4.85
CA ASN A 78 31.40 1.63 6.05
C ASN A 78 30.96 0.59 7.09
N SER A 79 30.87 -0.67 6.66
CA SER A 79 30.47 -1.80 7.48
C SER A 79 31.63 -2.72 7.87
N TYR A 80 31.40 -3.55 8.88
CA TYR A 80 32.26 -4.65 9.32
C TYR A 80 31.51 -5.98 9.24
N VAL A 81 32.04 -6.92 8.46
CA VAL A 81 31.48 -8.28 8.33
C VAL A 81 31.95 -9.13 9.51
N LEU A 82 31.01 -9.59 10.35
CA LEU A 82 31.33 -10.51 11.44
C LEU A 82 31.81 -11.86 10.90
N SER A 83 32.85 -12.40 11.54
CA SER A 83 33.39 -13.73 11.21
C SER A 83 33.38 -14.63 12.44
N SER A 84 33.18 -15.93 12.20
CA SER A 84 33.24 -16.92 13.29
C SER A 84 34.66 -16.96 13.88
N GLY A 85 34.76 -17.03 15.20
CA GLY A 85 36.05 -17.00 15.91
C GLY A 85 35.89 -16.53 17.35
N SER A 86 37.02 -16.20 17.98
CA SER A 86 37.10 -15.88 19.41
C SER A 86 36.18 -14.75 19.85
N ASP A 87 36.00 -13.72 19.02
CA ASP A 87 35.14 -12.58 19.34
C ASP A 87 33.67 -13.02 19.41
N VAL A 88 33.19 -13.75 18.39
CA VAL A 88 31.84 -14.33 18.36
C VAL A 88 31.62 -15.32 19.52
N ASP A 89 32.61 -16.19 19.78
CA ASP A 89 32.53 -17.17 20.87
C ASP A 89 32.44 -16.47 22.25
N ALA A 90 33.14 -15.36 22.43
CA ALA A 90 33.08 -14.56 23.65
C ALA A 90 31.70 -13.93 23.87
N VAL A 91 31.09 -13.35 22.82
CA VAL A 91 29.73 -12.79 22.90
C VAL A 91 28.69 -13.88 23.20
N ILE A 92 28.82 -15.06 22.56
CA ILE A 92 27.94 -16.20 22.83
C ILE A 92 28.07 -16.65 24.29
N ALA A 93 29.29 -16.72 24.84
CA ALA A 93 29.51 -17.08 26.24
C ALA A 93 28.89 -16.05 27.21
N TYR A 94 28.96 -14.77 26.85
CA TYR A 94 28.32 -13.68 27.59
C TYR A 94 26.78 -13.82 27.60
N LEU A 95 26.16 -14.02 26.44
CA LEU A 95 24.72 -14.26 26.32
C LEU A 95 24.27 -15.54 27.03
N SER A 96 25.07 -16.62 26.94
CA SER A 96 24.81 -17.87 27.66
C SER A 96 24.79 -17.72 29.18
N SER A 97 25.42 -16.65 29.70
CA SER A 97 25.47 -16.31 31.11
C SER A 97 24.40 -15.29 31.53
N GLY A 98 23.46 -14.96 30.63
CA GLY A 98 22.39 -13.99 30.86
C GLY A 98 22.73 -12.54 30.52
N GLY A 99 23.78 -12.32 29.72
CA GLY A 99 24.17 -10.99 29.26
C GLY A 99 23.16 -10.33 28.32
N ASN A 100 23.37 -9.03 28.08
CA ASN A 100 22.49 -8.20 27.26
C ASN A 100 23.25 -7.60 26.07
N VAL A 101 22.77 -7.81 24.84
CA VAL A 101 23.49 -7.37 23.62
C VAL A 101 22.59 -6.56 22.68
N TYR A 102 23.01 -5.35 22.35
CA TYR A 102 22.52 -4.61 21.18
C TYR A 102 23.50 -4.83 20.01
N MET A 103 23.00 -5.14 18.82
CA MET A 103 23.81 -5.24 17.61
C MET A 103 23.13 -4.54 16.44
N GLU A 104 23.86 -3.62 15.81
CA GLU A 104 23.42 -2.91 14.61
C GLU A 104 24.32 -3.23 13.41
N GLY A 105 23.72 -3.35 12.23
CA GLY A 105 24.42 -3.49 10.97
C GLY A 105 23.46 -3.60 9.78
N GLY A 106 23.77 -2.91 8.68
CA GLY A 106 22.92 -2.86 7.49
C GLY A 106 22.74 -4.20 6.78
N ASP A 107 23.87 -4.88 6.57
CA ASP A 107 23.98 -6.11 5.76
C ASP A 107 24.08 -7.40 6.60
N THR A 108 24.19 -7.28 7.93
CA THR A 108 24.61 -8.40 8.78
C THR A 108 23.54 -9.50 8.89
N TRP A 109 22.28 -9.20 8.56
CA TRP A 109 21.15 -10.08 8.82
C TRP A 109 20.69 -10.87 7.59
N ALA A 110 20.83 -10.32 6.37
CA ALA A 110 20.39 -10.96 5.13
C ALA A 110 21.51 -11.12 4.08
N TRP A 111 22.43 -10.16 3.95
CA TRP A 111 23.48 -10.23 2.93
C TRP A 111 24.72 -11.00 3.36
N ASP A 112 25.26 -10.65 4.52
CA ASP A 112 26.46 -11.27 5.06
C ASP A 112 26.20 -12.74 5.45
N PHE A 113 27.25 -13.56 5.41
CA PHE A 113 27.13 -14.92 5.90
C PHE A 113 26.94 -14.92 7.43
N PRO A 114 25.85 -15.48 7.96
CA PRO A 114 25.59 -15.43 9.39
C PRO A 114 26.61 -16.26 10.17
N THR A 115 27.00 -15.76 11.33
CA THR A 115 27.75 -16.50 12.35
C THR A 115 26.78 -17.16 13.35
N ASN A 116 27.31 -18.04 14.22
CA ASN A 116 26.52 -18.67 15.28
C ASN A 116 25.90 -17.65 16.27
N LEU A 117 26.41 -16.41 16.34
CA LEU A 117 25.85 -15.35 17.18
C LEU A 117 24.44 -14.94 16.70
N HIS A 118 24.19 -14.93 15.39
CA HIS A 118 22.93 -14.41 14.82
C HIS A 118 21.71 -15.19 15.32
N ALA A 119 21.84 -16.49 15.53
CA ALA A 119 20.77 -17.34 16.06
C ALA A 119 20.32 -16.97 17.49
N TRP A 120 21.15 -16.24 18.26
CA TRP A 120 20.80 -15.75 19.59
C TRP A 120 19.86 -14.54 19.54
N PHE A 121 19.80 -13.81 18.43
CA PHE A 121 18.93 -12.64 18.30
C PHE A 121 17.47 -13.00 18.01
N LYS A 122 17.18 -14.30 17.74
CA LYS A 122 15.84 -14.80 17.41
C LYS A 122 15.16 -13.98 16.31
N LEU A 123 15.94 -13.67 15.27
CA LEU A 123 15.48 -12.95 14.09
C LEU A 123 16.14 -13.54 12.85
N TYR A 124 15.60 -13.21 11.68
CA TYR A 124 16.22 -13.53 10.39
C TYR A 124 16.08 -12.36 9.41
N GLY A 125 17.01 -12.25 8.45
CA GLY A 125 16.92 -11.32 7.33
C GLY A 125 15.98 -11.85 6.25
N GLU A 126 14.92 -11.10 5.96
CA GLU A 126 13.95 -11.38 4.90
C GLU A 126 14.48 -10.97 3.52
N ALA A 127 15.19 -9.86 3.47
CA ALA A 127 15.78 -9.31 2.25
C ALA A 127 16.93 -8.35 2.58
N ASP A 128 17.88 -8.25 1.65
CA ASP A 128 19.01 -7.30 1.61
C ASP A 128 18.56 -5.82 1.58
N GLY A 129 17.30 -5.60 1.18
CA GLY A 129 16.68 -4.29 1.14
C GLY A 129 17.40 -3.29 0.23
N GLU A 130 17.17 -2.00 0.48
CA GLU A 130 17.59 -0.89 -0.39
C GLU A 130 17.91 0.34 0.47
N ALA A 131 18.13 1.49 -0.17
CA ALA A 131 18.28 2.79 0.49
C ALA A 131 16.95 3.52 0.74
N ASP A 132 16.03 2.84 1.46
CA ASP A 132 14.61 3.20 1.56
C ASP A 132 14.11 3.47 2.99
N LEU A 133 15.01 3.66 3.97
CA LEU A 133 14.62 4.14 5.29
C LEU A 133 14.00 5.54 5.20
N ASN A 134 12.88 5.72 5.89
CA ASN A 134 12.15 6.98 6.00
C ASN A 134 11.95 7.31 7.48
N THR A 135 10.76 7.03 8.02
CA THR A 135 10.45 7.26 9.42
C THR A 135 10.44 5.91 10.14
N LEU A 136 11.28 5.79 11.16
CA LEU A 136 11.35 4.61 12.00
C LEU A 136 10.37 4.79 13.15
N GLN A 137 9.36 3.93 13.19
CA GLN A 137 8.29 3.95 14.18
C GLN A 137 8.48 2.80 15.17
N GLY A 138 8.48 3.14 16.45
CA GLY A 138 8.60 2.17 17.53
C GLY A 138 7.37 1.27 17.63
N ALA A 139 7.59 0.02 18.03
CA ALA A 139 6.56 -1.00 18.16
C ALA A 139 6.68 -1.73 19.51
N SER A 140 5.63 -2.43 19.92
CA SER A 140 5.58 -3.15 21.21
C SER A 140 5.90 -2.20 22.39
N CYS A 141 6.84 -2.54 23.27
CA CYS A 141 7.29 -1.65 24.35
C CYS A 141 7.97 -0.36 23.88
N PHE A 142 8.32 -0.25 22.59
CA PHE A 142 8.89 0.96 22.01
C PHE A 142 7.81 1.80 21.31
N ALA A 143 6.54 1.39 21.38
CA ALA A 143 5.43 2.11 20.78
C ALA A 143 5.37 3.57 21.23
N GLY A 144 5.16 4.46 20.27
CA GLY A 144 5.13 5.91 20.47
C GLY A 144 6.42 6.63 20.08
N LEU A 145 7.55 5.92 19.97
CA LEU A 145 8.78 6.51 19.43
C LEU A 145 8.69 6.71 17.91
N SER A 146 9.24 7.83 17.42
CA SER A 146 9.31 8.15 16.00
C SER A 146 10.59 8.93 15.67
N PHE A 147 11.38 8.40 14.72
CA PHE A 147 12.63 9.02 14.28
C PHE A 147 12.68 9.17 12.77
N SER A 148 13.14 10.34 12.30
CA SER A 148 13.67 10.46 10.94
C SER A 148 15.10 9.94 10.89
N TYR A 149 15.49 9.35 9.76
CA TYR A 149 16.83 8.81 9.56
C TYR A 149 17.69 9.72 8.67
N GLY A 150 18.91 9.99 9.09
CA GLY A 150 19.90 10.79 8.35
C GLY A 150 21.27 10.11 8.22
N GLY A 151 21.37 8.84 8.63
CA GLY A 151 22.59 8.05 8.57
C GLY A 151 22.83 7.36 7.23
N SER A 152 23.83 6.48 7.19
CA SER A 152 24.06 5.60 6.04
C SER A 152 22.93 4.58 5.94
N GLN A 153 22.41 4.37 4.74
CA GLN A 153 21.25 3.50 4.51
C GLN A 153 21.37 2.62 3.26
N GLN A 154 22.57 2.34 2.73
CA GLN A 154 22.65 1.46 1.57
C GLN A 154 22.45 0.01 2.01
N TYR A 155 21.53 -0.71 1.34
CA TYR A 155 21.23 -2.12 1.59
C TYR A 155 20.79 -2.37 3.05
N ILE A 156 19.74 -1.68 3.47
CA ILE A 156 19.18 -1.90 4.81
C ILE A 156 18.39 -3.18 4.81
N ASP A 157 18.91 -4.19 5.52
CA ASP A 157 18.21 -5.46 5.67
C ASP A 157 16.80 -5.27 6.23
N ARG A 158 15.84 -5.94 5.59
CA ARG A 158 14.51 -6.16 6.13
C ARG A 158 14.57 -7.38 7.01
N ILE A 159 14.15 -7.27 8.26
CA ILE A 159 14.30 -8.34 9.26
C ILE A 159 12.95 -8.71 9.85
N ALA A 160 12.87 -9.93 10.38
CA ALA A 160 11.65 -10.42 11.02
C ALA A 160 11.94 -11.21 12.30
N PRO A 161 11.04 -11.14 13.30
CA PRO A 161 11.16 -11.91 14.53
C PRO A 161 10.86 -13.39 14.29
N LEU A 162 11.61 -14.25 14.97
CA LEU A 162 11.31 -15.66 15.20
C LEU A 162 10.50 -15.82 16.50
N ASP A 163 10.03 -17.04 16.76
CA ASP A 163 9.28 -17.36 17.98
C ASP A 163 9.98 -16.88 19.27
N GLY A 164 9.23 -16.19 20.12
CA GLY A 164 9.69 -15.57 21.36
C GLY A 164 10.32 -14.18 21.20
N ALA A 165 10.61 -13.73 19.99
CA ALA A 165 11.05 -12.36 19.72
C ALA A 165 9.87 -11.44 19.36
N LEU A 166 10.11 -10.14 19.31
CA LEU A 166 9.11 -9.12 18.98
C LEU A 166 9.73 -7.98 18.16
N VAL A 167 8.90 -7.30 17.37
CA VAL A 167 9.31 -6.12 16.60
C VAL A 167 9.41 -4.92 17.54
N LEU A 168 10.53 -4.21 17.47
CA LEU A 168 10.80 -2.99 18.22
C LEU A 168 10.73 -1.73 17.35
N PHE A 169 11.10 -1.83 16.07
CA PHE A 169 10.94 -0.75 15.10
C PHE A 169 10.49 -1.26 13.74
N THR A 170 9.69 -0.42 13.08
CA THR A 170 9.29 -0.56 11.68
C THR A 170 9.67 0.69 10.89
N ASN A 171 10.04 0.52 9.62
CA ASN A 171 10.09 1.63 8.68
C ASN A 171 8.66 1.97 8.21
N SER A 172 8.38 3.24 7.98
CA SER A 172 7.03 3.69 7.59
C SER A 172 6.73 3.49 6.11
N GLN A 173 7.72 3.64 5.23
CA GLN A 173 7.55 3.54 3.77
C GLN A 173 8.89 3.23 3.09
N PRO A 174 9.03 2.08 2.40
CA PRO A 174 8.08 0.95 2.44
C PRO A 174 8.04 0.34 3.85
N ALA A 175 6.92 -0.25 4.23
CA ALA A 175 6.76 -0.77 5.58
C ALA A 175 7.47 -2.12 5.77
N TYR A 176 8.34 -2.21 6.78
CA TYR A 176 9.03 -3.45 7.17
C TYR A 176 9.60 -3.31 8.58
N ALA A 177 9.89 -4.42 9.27
CA ALA A 177 10.59 -4.37 10.55
C ALA A 177 12.11 -4.14 10.36
N CYS A 178 12.67 -3.24 11.18
CA CYS A 178 14.08 -2.85 11.13
C CYS A 178 14.77 -2.93 12.51
N ALA A 179 14.04 -3.26 13.58
CA ALA A 179 14.62 -3.74 14.83
C ALA A 179 13.77 -4.85 15.48
N VAL A 180 14.42 -5.86 16.01
CA VAL A 180 13.81 -7.00 16.70
C VAL A 180 14.45 -7.20 18.07
N GLY A 181 13.62 -7.38 19.09
CA GLY A 181 14.02 -7.67 20.45
C GLY A 181 13.68 -9.11 20.86
N TYR A 182 14.57 -9.74 21.61
CA TYR A 182 14.31 -11.01 22.28
C TYR A 182 14.62 -10.87 23.77
N SER A 183 13.71 -11.34 24.63
CA SER A 183 13.84 -11.24 26.08
C SER A 183 13.45 -12.54 26.77
N SER A 184 14.45 -13.23 27.34
CA SER A 184 14.26 -14.44 28.14
C SER A 184 15.28 -14.45 29.29
N SER A 185 16.04 -15.54 29.47
CA SER A 185 17.17 -15.59 30.43
C SER A 185 18.35 -14.71 30.03
N TYR A 186 18.37 -14.22 28.79
CA TYR A 186 19.28 -13.22 28.23
C TYR A 186 18.45 -12.30 27.35
N ARG A 187 19.02 -11.15 26.95
CA ARG A 187 18.28 -10.20 26.11
C ARG A 187 19.12 -9.68 24.95
N THR A 188 18.47 -9.52 23.80
CA THR A 188 19.13 -9.04 22.59
C THR A 188 18.24 -8.08 21.83
N ILE A 189 18.85 -7.05 21.22
CA ILE A 189 18.22 -6.18 20.23
C ILE A 189 19.07 -6.20 18.96
N GLY A 190 18.50 -6.67 17.86
CA GLY A 190 19.12 -6.60 16.54
C GLY A 190 18.47 -5.50 15.71
N ALA A 191 19.25 -4.60 15.14
CA ALA A 191 18.79 -3.51 14.28
C ALA A 191 19.50 -3.54 12.92
N SER A 192 18.78 -3.21 11.84
CA SER A 192 19.37 -3.05 10.51
C SER A 192 19.83 -1.62 10.21
N PHE A 193 19.56 -0.67 11.10
CA PHE A 193 19.98 0.73 11.00
C PHE A 193 21.00 1.10 12.08
N GLU A 194 21.77 2.17 11.86
CA GLU A 194 22.71 2.70 12.85
C GLU A 194 21.98 3.63 13.85
N PHE A 195 22.17 3.42 15.14
CA PHE A 195 21.66 4.30 16.21
C PHE A 195 22.11 5.76 15.99
N GLY A 196 23.37 5.95 15.57
CA GLY A 196 23.90 7.27 15.23
C GLY A 196 23.27 7.93 14.00
N GLY A 197 22.55 7.17 13.17
CA GLY A 197 21.79 7.70 12.03
C GLY A 197 20.45 8.29 12.41
N LEU A 198 19.96 8.06 13.63
CA LEU A 198 18.71 8.62 14.14
C LEU A 198 18.86 10.11 14.40
N THR A 199 17.95 10.91 13.84
CA THR A 199 17.90 12.35 14.06
C THR A 199 16.99 12.65 15.24
N ASP A 200 17.48 13.42 16.21
CA ASP A 200 16.64 13.86 17.34
C ASP A 200 15.57 14.83 16.84
N GLY A 201 14.34 14.64 17.31
CA GLY A 201 13.17 15.43 16.93
C GLY A 201 12.16 15.48 18.07
N VAL A 202 10.97 14.92 17.84
CA VAL A 202 9.97 14.74 18.91
C VAL A 202 10.51 13.77 19.96
N ASP A 203 11.11 12.67 19.51
CA ASP A 203 11.87 11.75 20.33
C ASP A 203 13.38 11.98 20.18
N SER A 204 14.14 11.62 21.21
CA SER A 204 15.59 11.77 21.25
C SER A 204 16.29 10.43 21.42
N LYS A 205 17.56 10.36 21.00
CA LYS A 205 18.46 9.23 21.27
C LYS A 205 18.61 8.95 22.76
N GLU A 206 18.54 9.97 23.61
CA GLU A 206 18.47 9.81 25.08
C GLU A 206 17.25 8.98 25.49
N THR A 207 16.07 9.34 24.98
CA THR A 207 14.81 8.65 25.29
C THR A 207 14.82 7.21 24.77
N LEU A 208 15.34 7.00 23.57
CA LEU A 208 15.51 5.65 23.02
C LEU A 208 16.50 4.83 23.84
N MET A 209 17.64 5.40 24.24
CA MET A 209 18.61 4.68 25.07
C MET A 209 18.03 4.30 26.43
N ASN A 210 17.21 5.17 27.02
CA ASN A 210 16.45 4.83 28.23
C ASN A 210 15.58 3.57 28.02
N GLN A 211 14.85 3.50 26.91
CA GLN A 211 14.02 2.33 26.57
C GLN A 211 14.85 1.07 26.26
N ILE A 212 16.02 1.21 25.62
CA ILE A 212 16.95 0.09 25.39
C ILE A 212 17.47 -0.48 26.72
N VAL A 213 17.86 0.38 27.66
CA VAL A 213 18.31 -0.04 28.99
C VAL A 213 17.17 -0.69 29.77
N ASP A 214 15.96 -0.09 29.75
CA ASP A 214 14.79 -0.69 30.40
C ASP A 214 14.44 -2.06 29.81
N PHE A 215 14.51 -2.22 28.48
CA PHE A 215 14.38 -3.52 27.83
C PHE A 215 15.44 -4.50 28.34
N PHE A 216 16.69 -4.08 28.50
CA PHE A 216 17.76 -4.94 29.01
C PHE A 216 17.64 -5.31 30.48
N ASP A 217 17.02 -4.48 31.31
CA ASP A 217 16.86 -4.76 32.73
C ASP A 217 15.58 -5.57 32.99
N ASN A 218 14.48 -5.14 32.39
CA ASN A 218 13.13 -5.59 32.70
C ASN A 218 12.52 -6.48 31.61
N GLY A 219 13.05 -6.45 30.40
CA GLY A 219 12.48 -7.12 29.25
C GLY A 219 11.27 -6.37 28.70
N CYS A 220 10.53 -7.06 27.84
CA CYS A 220 9.34 -6.52 27.20
C CYS A 220 8.27 -7.61 27.14
N SER A 221 7.01 -7.25 27.34
CA SER A 221 5.92 -8.19 27.15
C SER A 221 5.92 -8.68 25.71
N SER A 222 5.85 -10.00 25.52
CA SER A 222 5.82 -10.61 24.20
C SER A 222 4.54 -10.19 23.46
N GLY A 223 4.72 -9.50 22.33
CA GLY A 223 3.66 -9.18 21.37
C GLY A 223 3.98 -9.81 20.03
N LYS A 224 3.05 -10.61 19.48
CA LYS A 224 3.17 -11.09 18.09
C LYS A 224 3.01 -9.89 17.14
N PRO A 225 3.77 -9.83 16.03
CA PRO A 225 3.88 -8.61 15.23
C PRO A 225 2.54 -8.11 14.69
N ALA A 226 2.38 -6.81 14.54
CA ALA A 226 1.18 -6.22 13.96
C ALA A 226 1.20 -6.28 12.42
N PRO A 227 0.02 -6.23 11.76
CA PRO A 227 -0.07 -5.93 10.33
C PRO A 227 0.59 -4.58 10.00
N LEU A 228 1.19 -4.48 8.81
CA LEU A 228 1.88 -3.29 8.35
C LEU A 228 1.08 -2.55 7.28
N ASN A 229 1.48 -1.31 6.99
CA ASN A 229 0.97 -0.53 5.85
C ASN A 229 -0.56 -0.61 5.72
N VAL A 230 -1.29 -0.43 6.81
CA VAL A 230 -2.75 -0.45 6.79
C VAL A 230 -3.23 0.82 6.09
N HIS A 231 -4.22 0.69 5.20
CA HIS A 231 -4.87 1.80 4.53
C HIS A 231 -6.39 1.64 4.61
N ALA A 232 -7.07 2.75 4.90
CA ALA A 232 -8.52 2.86 4.83
C ALA A 232 -8.88 3.86 3.73
N PHE A 233 -9.71 3.43 2.78
CA PHE A 233 -10.04 4.24 1.61
C PHE A 233 -11.37 4.97 1.80
N SER A 234 -11.35 6.28 1.56
CA SER A 234 -12.53 7.15 1.62
C SER A 234 -13.31 7.11 0.29
N ASP A 235 -14.45 7.78 0.28
CA ASP A 235 -15.21 8.07 -0.96
C ASP A 235 -15.90 6.87 -1.63
N TYR A 236 -16.08 5.76 -0.90
CA TYR A 236 -16.93 4.65 -1.32
C TYR A 236 -18.31 4.74 -0.69
N ASP A 237 -19.36 4.50 -1.48
CA ASP A 237 -20.74 4.71 -1.06
C ASP A 237 -21.14 3.71 0.04
N ASN A 238 -21.37 4.22 1.26
CA ASN A 238 -21.64 3.44 2.46
C ASN A 238 -20.66 2.29 2.70
N ALA A 239 -19.39 2.50 2.34
CA ALA A 239 -18.35 1.49 2.53
C ALA A 239 -16.99 2.09 2.86
N VAL A 240 -16.16 1.32 3.56
CA VAL A 240 -14.72 1.57 3.69
C VAL A 240 -13.93 0.34 3.28
N PRO A 241 -13.24 0.36 2.13
CA PRO A 241 -12.20 -0.61 1.83
C PRO A 241 -11.00 -0.47 2.78
N LEU A 242 -10.51 -1.60 3.27
CA LEU A 242 -9.29 -1.73 4.08
C LEU A 242 -8.34 -2.68 3.36
N VAL A 243 -7.07 -2.30 3.24
CA VAL A 243 -5.99 -3.13 2.67
C VAL A 243 -4.76 -2.97 3.56
N TRP A 244 -3.99 -4.05 3.76
CA TRP A 244 -2.79 -4.02 4.60
C TRP A 244 -1.72 -4.98 4.11
N ASP A 245 -0.49 -4.78 4.56
CA ASP A 245 0.60 -5.73 4.41
C ASP A 245 0.61 -6.72 5.58
N ALA A 246 1.04 -7.93 5.28
CA ALA A 246 1.25 -8.97 6.27
C ALA A 246 2.26 -8.51 7.36
N PRO A 247 2.10 -8.97 8.60
CA PRO A 247 3.11 -8.83 9.65
C PRO A 247 4.51 -9.32 9.21
N PRO A 248 5.62 -8.70 9.68
CA PRO A 248 6.98 -9.19 9.46
C PRO A 248 7.11 -10.67 9.82
N GLY A 249 7.84 -11.43 9.01
CA GLY A 249 8.02 -12.86 9.24
C GLY A 249 7.11 -13.75 8.40
N GLN A 250 6.11 -13.15 7.74
CA GLN A 250 5.19 -13.86 6.87
C GLN A 250 5.75 -13.94 5.47
N LEU A 251 6.67 -14.88 5.26
CA LEU A 251 7.05 -15.23 3.91
C LEU A 251 5.85 -15.86 3.20
N ALA A 252 5.42 -15.21 2.11
CA ALA A 252 4.71 -15.86 1.04
C ALA A 252 5.46 -17.17 0.75
N ALA A 253 4.84 -18.31 1.06
CA ALA A 253 5.40 -19.60 0.70
C ALA A 253 5.64 -19.60 -0.82
N VAL A 254 6.90 -19.38 -1.23
CA VAL A 254 7.40 -19.52 -2.60
C VAL A 254 6.62 -18.71 -3.64
N GLN A 255 6.99 -17.44 -3.85
CA GLN A 255 7.03 -16.88 -5.20
C GLN A 255 8.37 -16.22 -5.51
N SER A 256 9.39 -17.06 -5.63
CA SER A 256 10.37 -16.89 -6.70
C SER A 256 9.65 -17.13 -8.04
N GLN A 257 8.78 -16.24 -8.45
CA GLN A 257 8.41 -16.12 -9.85
C GLN A 257 8.34 -14.64 -10.21
N LEU A 258 9.21 -14.26 -11.13
CA LEU A 258 9.07 -13.12 -12.02
C LEU A 258 7.69 -13.17 -12.70
N MET A 259 6.65 -12.78 -11.98
CA MET A 259 5.29 -12.71 -12.49
C MET A 259 4.71 -11.42 -11.93
N ALA A 260 5.30 -10.29 -12.32
CA ALA A 260 4.53 -9.06 -12.38
C ALA A 260 3.52 -9.27 -13.52
N PRO A 261 2.22 -9.42 -13.24
CA PRO A 261 1.22 -9.43 -14.30
C PRO A 261 1.31 -8.07 -15.00
N SER A 262 1.75 -8.09 -16.24
CA SER A 262 1.78 -6.89 -17.06
C SER A 262 0.41 -6.73 -17.74
N MET A 263 -0.14 -5.51 -17.66
CA MET A 263 -1.27 -5.08 -18.50
C MET A 263 -0.84 -4.93 -19.97
N THR A 264 0.46 -5.00 -20.26
CA THR A 264 1.02 -4.97 -21.61
C THR A 264 0.88 -6.33 -22.28
N MET A 265 0.43 -6.33 -23.53
CA MET A 265 0.51 -7.53 -24.37
C MET A 265 1.98 -7.83 -24.66
N LYS A 266 2.53 -8.93 -24.10
CA LYS A 266 3.72 -9.51 -24.75
C LYS A 266 3.26 -10.02 -26.11
N ARG A 267 3.74 -9.37 -27.16
CA ARG A 267 3.48 -9.72 -28.56
C ARG A 267 4.23 -11.00 -28.93
N ASP A 268 3.97 -12.10 -28.24
CA ASP A 268 4.54 -13.43 -28.53
C ASP A 268 3.72 -14.17 -29.61
N PHE A 269 3.24 -13.41 -30.61
CA PHE A 269 2.75 -14.00 -31.86
C PHE A 269 3.89 -13.97 -32.88
N ALA A 270 4.53 -15.13 -33.02
CA ALA A 270 5.32 -15.54 -34.18
C ALA A 270 6.66 -14.81 -34.43
N ASP A 271 7.65 -14.98 -33.56
CA ASP A 271 9.00 -15.30 -34.05
C ASP A 271 9.78 -16.20 -33.08
N GLY A 272 10.32 -17.31 -33.61
CA GLY A 272 11.13 -18.27 -32.86
C GLY A 272 12.54 -17.73 -32.54
N ARG A 273 12.64 -16.57 -31.90
CA ARG A 273 13.92 -16.04 -31.41
C ARG A 273 14.04 -16.30 -29.91
N PRO A 274 15.13 -16.94 -29.45
CA PRO A 274 15.35 -17.10 -28.01
C PRO A 274 15.49 -15.72 -27.35
N ALA A 275 14.88 -15.59 -26.17
CA ALA A 275 14.92 -14.39 -25.35
C ALA A 275 16.36 -13.86 -25.22
N LYS A 276 16.53 -12.55 -25.45
CA LYS A 276 17.79 -11.87 -25.17
C LYS A 276 18.03 -11.91 -23.65
N VAL A 277 18.98 -12.74 -23.25
CA VAL A 277 19.57 -12.71 -21.91
C VAL A 277 20.43 -11.45 -21.83
N SER A 278 20.01 -10.45 -21.06
CA SER A 278 20.89 -9.37 -20.62
C SER A 278 21.90 -9.96 -19.61
N ALA A 279 23.17 -9.74 -19.91
CA ALA A 279 24.31 -10.29 -19.20
C ALA A 279 24.48 -9.68 -17.80
N GLY A 280 24.76 -10.52 -16.79
CA GLY A 280 25.15 -10.06 -15.46
C GLY A 280 25.37 -11.17 -14.44
N ARG A 281 26.55 -11.83 -14.52
CA ARG A 281 27.22 -12.67 -13.50
C ARG A 281 26.41 -13.79 -12.83
N THR A 282 26.84 -15.03 -13.06
CA THR A 282 26.43 -16.23 -12.29
C THR A 282 26.68 -16.08 -10.80
N ARG A 283 25.58 -16.03 -10.02
CA ARG A 283 25.50 -16.33 -8.58
C ARG A 283 26.15 -17.71 -8.30
N PRO A 284 27.01 -17.89 -7.29
CA PRO A 284 27.28 -19.20 -6.72
C PRO A 284 25.99 -19.69 -6.04
N GLY A 285 25.13 -20.32 -6.82
CA GLY A 285 23.79 -20.72 -6.42
C GLY A 285 23.76 -21.92 -5.47
N SER A 286 22.63 -22.04 -4.78
CA SER A 286 22.02 -23.25 -4.20
C SER A 286 22.34 -23.67 -2.76
N ARG A 287 23.17 -22.97 -1.98
CA ARG A 287 23.33 -23.28 -0.53
C ARG A 287 22.87 -22.18 0.42
N GLN A 288 23.00 -20.90 0.06
CA GLN A 288 22.49 -19.77 0.84
C GLN A 288 20.96 -19.69 0.81
N ASN A 289 20.35 -19.80 -0.38
CA ASN A 289 18.90 -19.80 -0.54
C ASN A 289 18.23 -20.96 0.21
N THR A 290 18.90 -22.10 0.39
CA THR A 290 18.27 -23.29 0.97
C THR A 290 18.31 -23.30 2.51
N LEU A 291 19.24 -22.56 3.15
CA LEU A 291 19.24 -22.40 4.61
C LEU A 291 18.34 -21.25 5.06
N MET A 292 18.37 -20.10 4.35
CA MET A 292 17.44 -18.99 4.62
C MET A 292 15.99 -19.35 4.25
N ALA A 293 15.75 -20.10 3.16
CA ALA A 293 14.42 -20.61 2.84
C ALA A 293 13.95 -21.81 3.71
N MET A 294 14.84 -22.47 4.45
CA MET A 294 14.41 -23.45 5.47
C MET A 294 14.02 -22.79 6.79
N THR A 295 14.46 -21.55 7.03
CA THR A 295 14.07 -20.74 8.21
C THR A 295 12.77 -19.96 7.96
N ALA A 296 12.38 -19.82 6.69
CA ALA A 296 11.17 -19.14 6.20
C ALA A 296 9.81 -19.70 6.66
N GLY A 297 9.80 -20.79 7.43
CA GLY A 297 8.62 -21.33 8.10
C GLY A 297 8.69 -21.24 9.63
N MET A 298 9.62 -20.45 10.18
CA MET A 298 9.86 -20.33 11.63
C MET A 298 9.52 -18.95 12.22
N GLY A 299 9.17 -17.97 11.39
CA GLY A 299 8.64 -16.67 11.83
C GLY A 299 7.16 -16.75 12.22
N TYR A 300 6.60 -15.68 12.78
CA TYR A 300 5.18 -15.64 13.10
C TYR A 300 4.32 -15.64 11.83
N GLN A 301 3.34 -16.53 11.75
CA GLN A 301 2.32 -16.56 10.70
C GLN A 301 0.94 -16.32 11.29
N ALA A 302 0.28 -15.25 10.86
CA ALA A 302 -1.09 -14.97 11.27
C ALA A 302 -2.03 -15.91 10.50
N ASP A 303 -2.86 -16.62 11.23
CA ASP A 303 -3.90 -17.50 10.68
C ASP A 303 -5.06 -16.68 10.10
N SER A 304 -5.33 -15.52 10.69
CA SER A 304 -6.38 -14.60 10.28
C SER A 304 -6.20 -13.21 10.88
N TYR A 305 -7.14 -12.31 10.60
CA TYR A 305 -7.14 -10.93 11.08
C TYR A 305 -8.48 -10.57 11.73
N THR A 306 -8.41 -9.72 12.75
CA THR A 306 -9.55 -9.06 13.39
C THR A 306 -9.51 -7.57 13.10
N ILE A 307 -10.64 -7.01 12.67
CA ILE A 307 -10.78 -5.61 12.30
C ILE A 307 -11.59 -4.88 13.38
N TYR A 308 -11.01 -3.80 13.88
CA TYR A 308 -11.61 -2.94 14.89
C TYR A 308 -11.94 -1.58 14.29
N ARG A 309 -13.12 -1.05 14.64
CA ARG A 309 -13.60 0.27 14.19
C ARG A 309 -14.11 1.12 15.35
N SER A 310 -13.87 2.42 15.30
CA SER A 310 -14.48 3.42 16.16
C SER A 310 -14.85 4.69 15.38
N THR A 311 -15.74 5.52 15.92
CA THR A 311 -15.98 6.91 15.48
C THR A 311 -15.17 7.92 16.29
N VAL A 312 -14.38 7.45 17.25
CA VAL A 312 -13.48 8.25 18.10
C VAL A 312 -12.07 7.67 18.03
N GLU A 313 -11.10 8.45 17.57
CA GLU A 313 -9.73 8.02 17.26
C GLU A 313 -9.02 7.21 18.36
N ASN A 314 -9.27 7.53 19.63
CA ASN A 314 -8.50 6.97 20.74
C ASN A 314 -9.33 6.13 21.72
N SER A 315 -10.59 5.81 21.42
CA SER A 315 -11.42 5.01 22.33
C SER A 315 -12.63 4.40 21.63
N GLY A 316 -13.32 3.47 22.29
CA GLY A 316 -14.63 2.98 21.82
C GLY A 316 -14.60 2.01 20.64
N TYR A 317 -13.44 1.39 20.38
CA TYR A 317 -13.30 0.43 19.29
C TYR A 317 -14.12 -0.85 19.53
N ALA A 318 -14.85 -1.26 18.50
CA ALA A 318 -15.60 -2.52 18.45
C ALA A 318 -15.08 -3.40 17.32
N ILE A 319 -15.14 -4.72 17.50
CA ILE A 319 -14.87 -5.69 16.44
C ILE A 319 -16.01 -5.60 15.42
N ILE A 320 -15.66 -5.38 14.16
CA ILE A 320 -16.63 -5.39 13.05
C ILE A 320 -16.49 -6.64 12.18
N ALA A 321 -15.31 -7.26 12.18
CA ALA A 321 -15.03 -8.50 11.47
C ALA A 321 -13.89 -9.26 12.16
N ALA A 322 -13.93 -10.59 12.08
CA ALA A 322 -12.94 -11.51 12.63
C ALA A 322 -12.80 -12.73 11.73
N ASN A 323 -11.72 -13.50 11.90
CA ASN A 323 -11.37 -14.64 11.05
C ASN A 323 -11.19 -14.27 9.57
N ILE A 324 -10.76 -13.04 9.29
CA ILE A 324 -10.46 -12.63 7.92
C ILE A 324 -9.14 -13.28 7.51
N ASN A 325 -9.16 -14.10 6.47
CA ASN A 325 -7.99 -14.84 5.97
C ASN A 325 -7.39 -14.20 4.71
N ARG A 326 -7.68 -12.91 4.50
CA ARG A 326 -7.21 -12.08 3.39
C ARG A 326 -6.50 -10.86 3.94
N LEU A 327 -5.72 -10.18 3.11
CA LEU A 327 -5.04 -8.92 3.44
C LEU A 327 -5.89 -7.67 3.12
N TYR A 328 -7.21 -7.86 3.03
CA TYR A 328 -8.15 -6.80 2.76
C TYR A 328 -9.54 -7.14 3.32
N TYR A 329 -10.37 -6.11 3.50
CA TYR A 329 -11.74 -6.21 3.97
C TYR A 329 -12.57 -5.00 3.50
N ARG A 330 -13.84 -5.19 3.16
CA ARG A 330 -14.77 -4.08 2.86
C ARG A 330 -15.77 -3.92 4.00
N ASP A 331 -15.72 -2.80 4.71
CA ASP A 331 -16.73 -2.47 5.71
C ASP A 331 -17.96 -1.83 5.05
N GLU A 332 -18.95 -2.65 4.70
CA GLU A 332 -20.21 -2.22 4.06
C GLU A 332 -21.25 -1.66 5.05
N THR A 333 -20.88 -1.53 6.33
CA THR A 333 -21.78 -0.99 7.37
C THR A 333 -21.49 0.47 7.69
N ALA A 334 -20.47 1.05 7.06
CA ALA A 334 -20.06 2.43 7.25
C ALA A 334 -21.08 3.38 6.59
N MET A 335 -21.41 4.49 7.23
CA MET A 335 -22.34 5.48 6.66
C MET A 335 -21.59 6.65 6.04
N ASN A 336 -22.12 7.16 4.92
CA ASN A 336 -21.59 8.37 4.28
C ASN A 336 -21.51 9.56 5.23
N GLY A 337 -20.40 10.31 5.14
CA GLY A 337 -20.15 11.51 5.94
C GLY A 337 -19.70 11.25 7.38
N VAL A 338 -19.61 10.00 7.84
CA VAL A 338 -19.06 9.66 9.17
C VAL A 338 -17.58 9.29 9.05
N THR A 339 -16.71 9.96 9.81
CA THR A 339 -15.31 9.56 9.92
C THR A 339 -15.18 8.36 10.85
N TYR A 340 -14.57 7.30 10.34
CA TYR A 340 -14.26 6.09 11.10
C TYR A 340 -12.75 5.92 11.24
N TYR A 341 -12.33 5.36 12.36
CA TYR A 341 -10.96 5.00 12.67
C TYR A 341 -10.85 3.49 12.79
N TYR A 342 -9.82 2.91 12.20
CA TYR A 342 -9.59 1.47 12.16
C TYR A 342 -8.20 1.11 12.67
N TYR A 343 -8.09 -0.08 13.25
CA TYR A 343 -6.83 -0.80 13.35
C TYR A 343 -7.10 -2.30 13.17
N ILE A 344 -6.06 -3.04 12.82
CA ILE A 344 -6.14 -4.46 12.50
C ILE A 344 -5.17 -5.21 13.40
N LYS A 345 -5.57 -6.39 13.85
CA LYS A 345 -4.72 -7.31 14.59
C LYS A 345 -4.62 -8.64 13.87
N GLY A 346 -3.41 -9.18 13.76
CA GLY A 346 -3.21 -10.57 13.38
C GLY A 346 -3.64 -11.52 14.49
N VAL A 347 -4.17 -12.68 14.13
CA VAL A 347 -4.51 -13.77 15.04
C VAL A 347 -3.56 -14.92 14.76
N TYR A 348 -2.94 -15.45 15.81
CA TYR A 348 -1.89 -16.45 15.73
C TYR A 348 -2.14 -17.53 16.76
N ASP A 349 -2.35 -18.77 16.31
CA ASP A 349 -2.72 -19.90 17.17
C ASP A 349 -3.97 -19.57 18.02
N GLY A 350 -4.90 -18.81 17.44
CA GLY A 350 -6.14 -18.36 18.10
C GLY A 350 -5.98 -17.22 19.11
N GLN A 351 -4.81 -16.58 19.21
CA GLN A 351 -4.57 -15.40 20.06
C GLN A 351 -4.26 -14.16 19.22
N GLU A 352 -4.81 -13.00 19.60
CA GLU A 352 -4.48 -11.74 18.93
C GLU A 352 -3.05 -11.29 19.24
N GLY A 353 -2.37 -10.76 18.22
CA GLY A 353 -1.11 -10.03 18.34
C GLY A 353 -1.32 -8.54 18.61
N GLU A 354 -0.25 -7.78 18.36
CA GLU A 354 -0.23 -6.33 18.47
C GLU A 354 -1.15 -5.66 17.46
N ALA A 355 -1.64 -4.47 17.81
CA ALA A 355 -2.45 -3.65 16.91
C ALA A 355 -1.57 -2.94 15.88
N SER A 356 -2.05 -2.87 14.65
CA SER A 356 -1.48 -1.99 13.63
C SER A 356 -1.55 -0.53 14.05
N LEU A 357 -0.85 0.32 13.30
CA LEU A 357 -1.13 1.75 13.31
C LEU A 357 -2.60 2.00 12.95
N LYS A 358 -3.14 3.08 13.50
CA LYS A 358 -4.51 3.50 13.24
C LYS A 358 -4.59 4.25 11.92
N VAL A 359 -5.68 4.02 11.20
CA VAL A 359 -6.02 4.72 9.97
C VAL A 359 -7.43 5.27 10.07
N SER A 360 -7.77 6.20 9.19
CA SER A 360 -9.12 6.77 9.16
C SER A 360 -9.62 6.95 7.73
N ALA A 361 -10.94 6.84 7.56
CA ALA A 361 -11.61 7.11 6.29
C ALA A 361 -12.99 7.73 6.52
N GLN A 362 -13.49 8.45 5.51
CA GLN A 362 -14.84 8.99 5.47
C GLN A 362 -15.54 8.53 4.17
N PRO A 363 -16.57 7.66 4.25
CA PRO A 363 -17.33 7.22 3.09
C PRO A 363 -18.10 8.36 2.42
N SER A 364 -18.26 8.29 1.11
CA SER A 364 -19.07 9.22 0.31
C SER A 364 -19.53 8.54 -0.98
N ALA A 365 -20.51 9.09 -1.70
CA ALA A 365 -21.03 8.48 -2.92
C ALA A 365 -20.15 8.69 -4.18
N GLN A 366 -18.94 9.23 -4.04
CA GLN A 366 -18.11 9.64 -5.18
C GLN A 366 -17.62 8.46 -6.05
N ASN A 367 -17.29 7.31 -5.46
CA ASN A 367 -16.91 6.09 -6.18
C ASN A 367 -18.12 5.19 -6.49
N SER A 368 -19.29 5.80 -6.72
CA SER A 368 -20.51 5.14 -7.19
C SER A 368 -21.04 5.86 -8.42
N ALA A 369 -21.36 5.10 -9.47
CA ALA A 369 -21.90 5.62 -10.72
C ALA A 369 -23.10 4.79 -11.17
N THR A 370 -24.16 5.45 -11.62
CA THR A 370 -25.28 4.77 -12.27
C THR A 370 -25.18 5.00 -13.77
N SER A 371 -25.03 3.93 -14.54
CA SER A 371 -25.15 3.97 -16.00
C SER A 371 -26.63 4.11 -16.35
N PRO A 372 -27.09 5.22 -16.94
CA PRO A 372 -28.50 5.41 -17.28
C PRO A 372 -28.87 4.58 -18.50
N TRP A 373 -30.13 4.14 -18.57
CA TRP A 373 -30.66 3.45 -19.74
C TRP A 373 -31.04 4.44 -20.85
N LYS A 374 -30.67 4.19 -22.11
CA LYS A 374 -30.98 5.06 -23.27
C LYS A 374 -31.38 4.28 -24.53
N PHE A 375 -32.10 4.95 -25.45
CA PHE A 375 -32.35 4.43 -26.80
C PHE A 375 -31.24 4.77 -27.81
N VAL A 376 -30.39 5.77 -27.50
CA VAL A 376 -29.31 6.23 -28.36
C VAL A 376 -28.27 5.11 -28.55
N THR A 377 -27.81 4.92 -29.78
CA THR A 377 -26.69 4.05 -30.12
C THR A 377 -25.60 4.89 -30.77
N PRO A 378 -24.50 5.19 -30.06
CA PRO A 378 -23.42 6.03 -30.54
C PRO A 378 -22.65 5.31 -31.65
N VAL A 379 -22.09 6.08 -32.58
CA VAL A 379 -21.18 5.56 -33.59
C VAL A 379 -19.78 5.46 -32.98
N VAL A 380 -19.42 4.27 -32.48
CA VAL A 380 -18.09 3.99 -31.91
C VAL A 380 -17.00 4.22 -32.95
N ASN A 381 -16.43 5.43 -32.96
CA ASN A 381 -15.43 5.89 -33.94
C ASN A 381 -14.25 6.63 -33.28
N GLY A 382 -14.27 6.74 -31.95
CA GLY A 382 -13.22 7.33 -31.13
C GLY A 382 -13.39 8.84 -30.96
N ASN A 383 -14.43 9.46 -31.52
CA ASN A 383 -14.71 10.89 -31.37
C ASN A 383 -15.98 11.05 -30.54
N LEU A 384 -15.86 11.63 -29.34
CA LEU A 384 -17.01 11.87 -28.48
C LEU A 384 -17.85 13.03 -29.05
N GLN A 385 -18.88 12.69 -29.82
CA GLN A 385 -19.84 13.65 -30.30
C GLN A 385 -20.82 14.00 -29.19
N THR A 386 -21.07 15.29 -29.00
CA THR A 386 -21.86 15.79 -27.86
C THR A 386 -23.28 15.20 -27.87
N ASP A 387 -23.93 15.13 -29.02
CA ASP A 387 -25.27 14.57 -29.19
C ASP A 387 -25.34 13.07 -28.84
N GLU A 388 -24.34 12.29 -29.22
CA GLU A 388 -24.29 10.85 -28.92
C GLU A 388 -24.15 10.54 -27.42
N TRP A 389 -23.43 11.39 -26.69
CA TRP A 389 -23.10 11.20 -25.27
C TRP A 389 -23.91 12.09 -24.31
N THR A 390 -24.81 12.92 -24.82
CA THR A 390 -25.69 13.79 -24.01
C THR A 390 -26.50 12.96 -23.01
N ASN A 391 -26.64 13.45 -21.77
CA ASN A 391 -27.29 12.75 -20.65
C ASN A 391 -26.64 11.42 -20.25
N ALA A 392 -25.39 11.16 -20.64
CA ALA A 392 -24.61 10.08 -20.05
C ALA A 392 -24.22 10.45 -18.62
N THR A 393 -23.98 9.46 -17.78
CA THR A 393 -23.31 9.73 -16.50
C THR A 393 -21.88 10.12 -16.82
N SER A 394 -21.50 11.34 -16.45
CA SER A 394 -20.13 11.85 -16.59
C SER A 394 -19.44 11.86 -15.23
N VAL A 395 -18.27 11.24 -15.14
CA VAL A 395 -17.45 11.17 -13.92
C VAL A 395 -16.07 11.73 -14.22
N ALA A 396 -15.56 12.63 -13.38
CA ALA A 396 -14.17 13.06 -13.46
C ALA A 396 -13.25 11.94 -12.92
N ILE A 397 -12.30 11.50 -13.73
CA ILE A 397 -11.47 10.31 -13.46
C ILE A 397 -9.97 10.60 -13.56
N THR A 398 -9.56 11.84 -13.34
CA THR A 398 -8.15 12.26 -13.51
C THR A 398 -7.25 11.72 -12.40
N THR A 399 -6.09 11.17 -12.77
CA THR A 399 -5.05 10.72 -11.85
C THR A 399 -3.96 11.78 -11.72
N GLY A 400 -4.19 12.78 -10.86
CA GLY A 400 -3.26 13.89 -10.63
C GLY A 400 -3.83 15.25 -11.02
N ALA A 401 -2.98 16.18 -11.41
CA ALA A 401 -3.39 17.54 -11.77
C ALA A 401 -3.72 17.66 -13.26
N THR A 402 -4.62 18.60 -13.56
CA THR A 402 -5.17 19.03 -14.86
C THR A 402 -4.33 18.74 -16.12
N PRO A 403 -4.97 18.49 -17.28
CA PRO A 403 -6.41 18.68 -17.58
C PRO A 403 -7.31 17.52 -17.11
N ILE A 404 -8.62 17.79 -16.97
CA ILE A 404 -9.57 16.83 -16.38
C ILE A 404 -9.94 15.76 -17.41
N ALA A 405 -9.55 14.51 -17.16
CA ALA A 405 -10.11 13.36 -17.84
C ALA A 405 -11.51 13.00 -17.34
N THR A 406 -12.43 12.73 -18.27
CA THR A 406 -13.84 12.46 -17.98
C THR A 406 -14.28 11.14 -18.59
N MET A 407 -14.91 10.30 -17.78
CA MET A 407 -15.56 9.06 -18.20
C MET A 407 -17.05 9.32 -18.43
N TYR A 408 -17.60 8.76 -19.50
CA TYR A 408 -19.02 8.77 -19.82
C TYR A 408 -19.58 7.35 -19.88
N LEU A 409 -20.73 7.14 -19.25
CA LEU A 409 -21.40 5.84 -19.14
C LEU A 409 -22.88 5.95 -19.47
N PHE A 410 -23.38 5.00 -20.25
CA PHE A 410 -24.82 4.67 -20.32
C PHE A 410 -25.00 3.24 -20.86
N ASN A 411 -26.20 2.70 -20.75
CA ASN A 411 -26.51 1.35 -21.23
C ASN A 411 -27.85 1.33 -21.99
N ASN A 412 -28.14 0.22 -22.66
CA ASN A 412 -29.48 -0.12 -23.14
C ASN A 412 -29.81 -1.57 -22.76
N ASP A 413 -30.74 -2.21 -23.48
CA ASP A 413 -31.19 -3.58 -23.21
C ASP A 413 -30.11 -4.65 -23.52
N ASP A 414 -29.11 -4.31 -24.34
CA ASP A 414 -28.14 -5.25 -24.90
C ASP A 414 -26.68 -4.83 -24.67
N TYR A 415 -26.41 -3.53 -24.49
CA TYR A 415 -25.05 -2.99 -24.48
C TYR A 415 -24.80 -2.02 -23.32
N LEU A 416 -23.56 -2.05 -22.83
CA LEU A 416 -22.94 -0.97 -22.06
C LEU A 416 -22.07 -0.13 -23.01
N TYR A 417 -22.17 1.19 -22.88
CA TYR A 417 -21.37 2.17 -23.60
C TYR A 417 -20.47 2.90 -22.61
N VAL A 418 -19.18 2.90 -22.90
CA VAL A 418 -18.14 3.58 -22.11
C VAL A 418 -17.36 4.48 -23.04
N ALA A 419 -17.14 5.73 -22.65
CA ALA A 419 -16.21 6.61 -23.32
C ALA A 419 -15.31 7.31 -22.31
N VAL A 420 -14.10 7.65 -22.74
CA VAL A 420 -13.16 8.44 -21.95
C VAL A 420 -12.63 9.57 -22.82
N ASP A 421 -12.80 10.79 -22.32
CA ASP A 421 -12.16 11.99 -22.81
C ASP A 421 -10.89 12.24 -21.99
N ASP A 422 -9.72 12.01 -22.57
CA ASP A 422 -8.44 12.03 -21.85
C ASP A 422 -7.51 13.13 -22.38
N PRO A 423 -7.68 14.39 -21.93
CA PRO A 423 -6.79 15.48 -22.28
C PRO A 423 -5.40 15.34 -21.63
N GLY A 424 -5.21 14.39 -20.69
CA GLY A 424 -3.91 14.08 -20.09
C GLY A 424 -2.98 13.34 -21.04
N ASN A 425 -3.53 12.71 -22.09
CA ASN A 425 -2.78 12.09 -23.18
C ASN A 425 -3.04 12.83 -24.50
N ALA A 426 -2.02 13.46 -25.07
CA ALA A 426 -2.16 14.25 -26.30
C ALA A 426 -2.10 13.42 -27.60
N SER A 427 -1.65 12.17 -27.55
CA SER A 427 -1.36 11.37 -28.76
C SER A 427 -1.50 9.89 -28.53
N LEU A 428 -2.11 9.17 -29.48
CA LEU A 428 -2.17 7.71 -29.45
C LEU A 428 -0.81 7.07 -29.77
N SER A 429 -0.16 6.54 -28.75
CA SER A 429 1.02 5.69 -28.85
C SER A 429 0.62 4.22 -28.96
N VAL A 430 1.51 3.40 -29.52
CA VAL A 430 1.28 1.94 -29.59
C VAL A 430 1.15 1.40 -28.17
N ASP A 431 0.14 0.55 -27.98
CA ASP A 431 -0.29 -0.06 -26.74
C ASP A 431 -1.04 0.86 -25.76
N ASP A 432 -1.36 2.11 -26.12
CA ASP A 432 -2.27 2.93 -25.30
C ASP A 432 -3.60 2.21 -25.09
N GLN A 433 -4.17 2.31 -23.88
CA GLN A 433 -5.28 1.47 -23.46
C GLN A 433 -6.44 2.25 -22.87
N LEU A 434 -7.65 1.82 -23.23
CA LEU A 434 -8.82 1.91 -22.36
C LEU A 434 -9.02 0.54 -21.71
N GLY A 435 -9.09 0.48 -20.38
CA GLY A 435 -9.33 -0.78 -19.69
C GLY A 435 -10.41 -0.71 -18.62
N LEU A 436 -10.92 -1.89 -18.29
CA LEU A 436 -11.99 -2.14 -17.34
C LEU A 436 -11.68 -3.45 -16.61
N ASN A 437 -11.32 -3.36 -15.33
CA ASN A 437 -11.37 -4.51 -14.45
C ASN A 437 -12.74 -4.56 -13.79
N PHE A 438 -13.31 -5.76 -13.62
CA PHE A 438 -14.63 -5.91 -13.05
C PHE A 438 -14.73 -7.10 -12.12
N ASP A 439 -15.56 -6.89 -11.10
CA ASP A 439 -16.11 -7.85 -10.15
C ASP A 439 -17.62 -7.88 -10.41
N GLU A 440 -18.06 -8.90 -11.14
CA GLU A 440 -19.43 -8.98 -11.66
C GLU A 440 -20.42 -9.19 -10.50
N ASN A 441 -20.05 -10.02 -9.54
CA ASN A 441 -20.95 -10.43 -8.47
C ASN A 441 -20.90 -9.49 -7.24
N GLN A 442 -19.97 -8.54 -7.26
CA GLN A 442 -19.75 -7.51 -6.24
C GLN A 442 -19.38 -8.08 -4.86
N ASP A 443 -18.82 -9.29 -4.79
CA ASP A 443 -18.42 -9.91 -3.53
C ASP A 443 -17.08 -9.34 -3.00
N SER A 444 -16.46 -8.43 -3.75
CA SER A 444 -15.16 -7.80 -3.47
C SER A 444 -13.98 -8.76 -3.50
N ASN A 445 -14.11 -9.90 -4.17
CA ASN A 445 -13.05 -10.90 -4.30
C ASN A 445 -13.03 -11.52 -5.68
N TRP A 446 -11.87 -12.00 -6.07
CA TRP A 446 -11.79 -12.87 -7.22
C TRP A 446 -12.40 -14.25 -6.94
N PRO A 447 -12.94 -14.92 -7.96
CA PRO A 447 -13.29 -16.32 -7.89
C PRO A 447 -12.10 -17.15 -7.42
N ALA A 448 -12.32 -18.20 -6.61
CA ALA A 448 -11.22 -18.99 -6.07
C ALA A 448 -10.38 -19.71 -7.15
N ALA A 449 -10.99 -20.06 -8.29
CA ALA A 449 -10.31 -20.78 -9.38
C ALA A 449 -10.87 -20.50 -10.80
N SER A 450 -12.04 -19.88 -10.93
CA SER A 450 -12.68 -19.64 -12.22
C SER A 450 -12.00 -18.48 -12.94
N LEU A 451 -11.62 -18.67 -14.20
CA LEU A 451 -10.97 -17.65 -15.04
C LEU A 451 -11.89 -17.16 -16.17
N SER A 452 -13.21 -17.31 -16.01
CA SER A 452 -14.20 -16.92 -17.02
C SER A 452 -15.30 -16.01 -16.49
N GLU A 453 -15.36 -15.80 -15.18
CA GLU A 453 -16.40 -14.99 -14.52
C GLU A 453 -15.98 -13.52 -14.47
N GLU A 454 -14.80 -13.23 -13.94
CA GLU A 454 -14.36 -11.87 -13.65
C GLU A 454 -12.92 -11.65 -14.10
N GLY A 455 -12.51 -10.39 -14.30
CA GLY A 455 -11.13 -10.08 -14.65
C GLY A 455 -10.96 -8.73 -15.35
N THR A 456 -10.04 -8.70 -16.33
CA THR A 456 -9.67 -7.48 -17.06
C THR A 456 -10.13 -7.57 -18.50
N LEU A 457 -10.96 -6.63 -18.92
CA LEU A 457 -11.27 -6.33 -20.32
C LEU A 457 -10.54 -5.04 -20.70
N TRP A 458 -9.77 -5.04 -21.78
CA TRP A 458 -9.13 -3.81 -22.26
C TRP A 458 -9.01 -3.75 -23.77
N SER A 459 -8.88 -2.54 -24.26
CA SER A 459 -8.83 -2.16 -25.65
C SER A 459 -7.52 -1.40 -25.89
N SER A 460 -6.66 -1.92 -26.77
CA SER A 460 -5.33 -1.36 -27.02
C SER A 460 -5.18 -0.85 -28.45
N TRP A 461 -4.50 0.31 -28.60
CA TRP A 461 -4.14 0.89 -29.89
C TRP A 461 -2.94 0.16 -30.52
N ASP A 462 -3.12 -0.37 -31.72
CA ASP A 462 -2.05 -1.11 -32.43
C ASP A 462 -1.19 -0.24 -33.37
N GLY A 463 -1.43 1.07 -33.38
CA GLY A 463 -0.86 2.03 -34.33
C GLY A 463 -1.81 2.43 -35.46
N SER A 464 -2.93 1.73 -35.64
CA SER A 464 -3.92 1.97 -36.70
C SER A 464 -5.37 1.77 -36.29
N SER A 465 -5.62 0.85 -35.38
CA SER A 465 -6.95 0.49 -34.89
C SER A 465 -6.88 0.06 -33.43
N VAL A 466 -8.05 -0.04 -32.79
CA VAL A 466 -8.16 -0.56 -31.43
C VAL A 466 -8.59 -2.03 -31.48
N SER A 467 -7.89 -2.86 -30.72
CA SER A 467 -8.24 -4.28 -30.54
C SER A 467 -8.59 -4.55 -29.08
N SER A 468 -9.68 -5.29 -28.85
CA SER A 468 -10.17 -5.60 -27.50
C SER A 468 -9.89 -7.05 -27.12
N VAL A 469 -9.45 -7.25 -25.88
CA VAL A 469 -9.11 -8.54 -25.31
C VAL A 469 -9.58 -8.64 -23.87
N PHE A 470 -9.85 -9.87 -23.43
CA PHE A 470 -10.25 -10.21 -22.07
C PHE A 470 -9.27 -11.21 -21.48
N ARG A 471 -8.99 -11.09 -20.18
CA ARG A 471 -8.37 -12.13 -19.36
C ARG A 471 -9.17 -12.29 -18.06
N GLY A 472 -9.48 -13.53 -17.69
CA GLY A 472 -10.04 -13.79 -16.36
C GLY A 472 -8.97 -13.78 -15.28
N LEU A 473 -9.39 -13.45 -14.07
CA LEU A 473 -8.58 -13.41 -12.85
C LEU A 473 -9.21 -14.31 -11.78
N SER A 474 -8.37 -15.00 -11.00
CA SER A 474 -8.81 -15.82 -9.86
C SER A 474 -7.79 -15.83 -8.74
N GLY A 475 -8.22 -16.25 -7.56
CA GLY A 475 -7.37 -16.51 -6.40
C GLY A 475 -7.35 -15.37 -5.39
N TYR A 476 -6.21 -15.17 -4.73
CA TYR A 476 -6.11 -14.29 -3.56
C TYR A 476 -4.93 -13.33 -3.69
N TRP A 477 -5.21 -12.04 -3.70
CA TRP A 477 -4.18 -11.01 -3.64
C TRP A 477 -3.53 -10.97 -2.24
N PRO A 478 -2.21 -10.73 -2.13
CA PRO A 478 -1.20 -10.74 -3.21
C PRO A 478 -0.62 -12.15 -3.45
N LEU A 479 -0.96 -13.13 -2.62
CA LEU A 479 -0.16 -14.36 -2.43
C LEU A 479 -0.48 -15.50 -3.42
N SER A 480 -1.63 -15.49 -4.07
CA SER A 480 -2.12 -16.63 -4.87
C SER A 480 -3.01 -16.19 -6.02
N MET A 481 -2.55 -15.20 -6.79
CA MET A 481 -3.25 -14.75 -8.00
C MET A 481 -2.97 -15.67 -9.19
N ASN A 482 -4.01 -15.96 -9.97
CA ASN A 482 -3.93 -16.67 -11.24
C ASN A 482 -4.65 -15.86 -12.33
N TRP A 483 -4.18 -15.96 -13.57
CA TRP A 483 -4.77 -15.28 -14.71
C TRP A 483 -4.74 -16.12 -15.97
N ALA A 484 -5.76 -15.95 -16.80
CA ALA A 484 -5.79 -16.55 -18.13
C ALA A 484 -4.84 -15.84 -19.10
N TYR A 485 -4.46 -16.54 -20.17
CA TYR A 485 -3.93 -15.85 -21.34
C TYR A 485 -5.02 -14.93 -21.94
N PRO A 486 -4.65 -13.72 -22.40
CA PRO A 486 -5.59 -12.83 -23.07
C PRO A 486 -6.23 -13.49 -24.29
N VAL A 487 -7.54 -13.39 -24.41
CA VAL A 487 -8.31 -13.84 -25.57
C VAL A 487 -9.02 -12.67 -26.23
N SER A 488 -9.28 -12.76 -27.54
CA SER A 488 -10.01 -11.71 -28.26
C SER A 488 -11.43 -11.53 -27.70
N ALA A 489 -11.79 -10.30 -27.38
CA ALA A 489 -13.12 -9.92 -26.92
C ALA A 489 -14.00 -9.48 -28.09
N ALA A 490 -14.44 -10.44 -28.91
CA ALA A 490 -15.22 -10.17 -30.13
C ALA A 490 -16.60 -9.50 -29.86
N SER A 491 -17.11 -9.60 -28.63
CA SER A 491 -18.33 -8.95 -28.16
C SER A 491 -18.13 -7.46 -27.80
N VAL A 492 -16.92 -6.94 -27.99
CA VAL A 492 -16.56 -5.54 -27.72
C VAL A 492 -16.21 -4.85 -29.03
N THR A 493 -16.86 -3.72 -29.28
CA THR A 493 -16.51 -2.79 -30.37
C THR A 493 -15.89 -1.56 -29.73
N SER A 494 -14.67 -1.20 -30.13
CA SER A 494 -13.90 -0.10 -29.53
C SER A 494 -13.22 0.73 -30.60
N ALA A 495 -13.08 2.02 -30.36
CA ALA A 495 -12.35 2.94 -31.22
C ALA A 495 -11.65 4.03 -30.38
N ALA A 496 -10.59 4.60 -30.96
CA ALA A 496 -9.86 5.70 -30.36
C ALA A 496 -9.49 6.73 -31.44
N SER A 497 -9.41 8.00 -31.06
CA SER A 497 -9.05 9.11 -31.94
C SER A 497 -8.30 10.19 -31.16
N THR A 498 -7.62 11.06 -31.89
CA THR A 498 -7.06 12.32 -31.35
C THR A 498 -7.58 13.56 -32.08
N THR A 499 -8.68 13.43 -32.82
CA THR A 499 -9.24 14.52 -33.65
C THR A 499 -9.72 15.71 -32.80
N SER A 500 -10.06 15.48 -31.53
CA SER A 500 -10.37 16.54 -30.55
C SER A 500 -9.15 17.35 -30.09
N GLY A 501 -7.93 16.90 -30.41
CA GLY A 501 -6.66 17.47 -29.94
C GLY A 501 -5.98 16.66 -28.83
N HIS A 502 -6.63 15.61 -28.34
CA HIS A 502 -6.15 14.69 -27.31
C HIS A 502 -6.85 13.34 -27.43
N VAL A 503 -6.41 12.33 -26.67
CA VAL A 503 -6.93 10.98 -26.78
C VAL A 503 -8.38 10.89 -26.30
N GLN A 504 -9.19 10.25 -27.14
CA GLN A 504 -10.57 9.90 -26.86
C GLN A 504 -10.78 8.42 -27.16
N TYR A 505 -11.47 7.72 -26.26
CA TYR A 505 -11.87 6.33 -26.43
C TYR A 505 -13.38 6.19 -26.39
N GLU A 506 -13.90 5.27 -27.20
CA GLU A 506 -15.28 4.79 -27.14
C GLU A 506 -15.31 3.26 -27.18
N ALA A 507 -16.16 2.65 -26.37
CA ALA A 507 -16.39 1.22 -26.34
C ALA A 507 -17.88 0.88 -26.18
N ARG A 508 -18.33 -0.10 -26.96
CA ARG A 508 -19.62 -0.76 -26.81
C ARG A 508 -19.37 -2.22 -26.45
N ILE A 509 -19.92 -2.65 -25.32
CA ILE A 509 -19.74 -3.97 -24.74
C ILE A 509 -21.09 -4.68 -24.72
N ASP A 510 -21.19 -5.86 -25.34
CA ASP A 510 -22.38 -6.71 -25.28
C ASP A 510 -22.58 -7.29 -23.87
N LEU A 511 -23.68 -6.94 -23.22
CA LEU A 511 -23.96 -7.34 -21.85
C LEU A 511 -24.26 -8.83 -21.69
N LYS A 512 -24.64 -9.53 -22.76
CA LYS A 512 -25.04 -10.95 -22.71
C LYS A 512 -23.95 -11.90 -23.21
N ASN A 513 -23.15 -11.44 -24.17
CA ASN A 513 -22.16 -12.26 -24.86
C ASN A 513 -20.70 -11.91 -24.50
N SER A 514 -20.46 -10.86 -23.70
CA SER A 514 -19.15 -10.61 -23.12
C SER A 514 -19.01 -11.26 -21.75
N SER A 515 -17.76 -11.40 -21.29
CA SER A 515 -17.46 -11.90 -19.95
C SER A 515 -17.96 -10.98 -18.83
N ILE A 516 -18.36 -9.74 -19.13
CA ILE A 516 -18.96 -8.86 -18.12
C ILE A 516 -20.33 -9.38 -17.66
N ASN A 517 -21.06 -10.09 -18.54
CA ASN A 517 -22.35 -10.73 -18.24
C ASN A 517 -23.33 -9.83 -17.44
N GLY A 518 -23.34 -8.53 -17.73
CA GLY A 518 -24.00 -7.53 -16.91
C GLY A 518 -25.52 -7.66 -16.92
N VAL A 519 -26.12 -7.66 -15.74
CA VAL A 519 -27.58 -7.73 -15.54
C VAL A 519 -28.14 -6.33 -15.27
N LEU A 520 -29.17 -5.94 -16.02
CA LEU A 520 -29.84 -4.66 -15.80
C LEU A 520 -30.52 -4.62 -14.42
N GLY A 521 -30.38 -3.48 -13.76
CA GLY A 521 -30.83 -3.25 -12.38
C GLY A 521 -29.81 -3.67 -11.32
N ASN A 522 -28.78 -4.44 -11.70
CA ASN A 522 -27.72 -4.86 -10.78
C ASN A 522 -26.53 -3.90 -10.82
N ALA A 523 -25.76 -3.96 -9.75
CA ALA A 523 -24.47 -3.31 -9.65
C ALA A 523 -23.33 -4.32 -9.91
N MET A 524 -22.19 -3.79 -10.32
CA MET A 524 -20.92 -4.50 -10.44
C MET A 524 -19.80 -3.63 -9.89
N GLY A 525 -18.76 -4.26 -9.34
CA GLY A 525 -17.51 -3.59 -9.02
C GLY A 525 -16.74 -3.32 -10.30
N VAL A 526 -16.29 -2.07 -10.53
CA VAL A 526 -15.44 -1.75 -11.68
C VAL A 526 -14.25 -0.85 -11.33
N HIS A 527 -13.18 -1.06 -12.06
CA HIS A 527 -12.06 -0.14 -12.18
C HIS A 527 -11.83 0.19 -13.66
N ILE A 528 -12.11 1.43 -14.07
CA ILE A 528 -11.95 1.90 -15.45
C ILE A 528 -10.73 2.82 -15.54
N TYR A 529 -9.94 2.70 -16.60
CA TYR A 529 -8.70 3.47 -16.73
C TYR A 529 -8.32 3.80 -18.18
N SER A 530 -7.59 4.90 -18.33
CA SER A 530 -6.79 5.24 -19.52
C SER A 530 -5.31 5.07 -19.17
N LEU A 531 -4.57 4.34 -20.00
CA LEU A 531 -3.14 4.08 -19.83
C LEU A 531 -2.37 4.63 -21.03
N ASP A 532 -1.42 5.53 -20.76
CA ASP A 532 -0.48 6.07 -21.74
C ASP A 532 0.80 5.22 -21.79
N MET A 533 1.11 4.71 -22.98
CA MET A 533 2.27 3.88 -23.29
C MET A 533 3.30 4.68 -24.10
N PRO A 534 4.61 4.37 -23.98
CA PRO A 534 5.22 3.24 -23.28
C PRO A 534 5.44 3.47 -21.77
N ASP A 535 5.09 4.67 -21.28
CA ASP A 535 5.42 5.09 -19.91
C ASP A 535 4.59 4.35 -18.84
N SER A 536 3.63 3.52 -19.26
CA SER A 536 2.77 2.71 -18.37
C SER A 536 2.11 3.57 -17.28
N THR A 537 1.75 4.79 -17.65
CA THR A 537 1.23 5.79 -16.74
C THR A 537 -0.28 5.84 -16.87
N PHE A 538 -0.99 5.70 -15.75
CA PHE A 538 -2.41 5.99 -15.71
C PHE A 538 -2.60 7.50 -15.84
N THR A 539 -3.14 7.96 -16.96
CA THR A 539 -3.56 9.35 -17.18
C THR A 539 -4.99 9.60 -16.70
N ALA A 540 -5.78 8.53 -16.62
CA ALA A 540 -7.10 8.54 -16.03
C ALA A 540 -7.41 7.21 -15.34
N ALA A 541 -8.09 7.23 -14.20
CA ALA A 541 -8.50 6.04 -13.47
C ALA A 541 -9.68 6.31 -12.53
N TRP A 542 -10.61 5.36 -12.46
CA TRP A 542 -11.74 5.37 -11.55
C TRP A 542 -11.93 4.00 -10.90
N PRO A 543 -12.00 3.91 -9.55
CA PRO A 543 -11.67 4.97 -8.59
C PRO A 543 -10.22 5.45 -8.70
N ALA A 544 -9.98 6.75 -8.55
CA ALA A 544 -8.64 7.35 -8.63
C ALA A 544 -7.71 6.87 -7.48
N ALA A 545 -8.30 6.40 -6.38
CA ALA A 545 -7.60 5.83 -5.24
C ALA A 545 -6.77 4.58 -5.62
N ILE A 546 -7.17 3.82 -6.64
CA ILE A 546 -6.41 2.64 -7.09
C ILE A 546 -5.07 3.05 -7.68
N ALA A 547 -5.04 4.09 -8.53
CA ALA A 547 -3.81 4.54 -9.17
C ALA A 547 -2.84 5.25 -8.21
N SER A 548 -3.33 5.69 -7.05
CA SER A 548 -2.55 6.36 -6.00
C SER A 548 -2.30 5.46 -4.78
N ALA A 549 -2.73 4.20 -4.82
CA ALA A 549 -2.50 3.23 -3.77
C ALA A 549 -0.99 2.94 -3.62
N PRO A 550 -0.53 2.58 -2.41
CA PRO A 550 0.89 2.27 -2.18
C PRO A 550 1.35 0.97 -2.86
N TRP A 551 0.41 0.10 -3.25
CA TRP A 551 0.66 -1.15 -3.97
C TRP A 551 0.55 -0.93 -5.47
N GLN A 552 1.63 -1.23 -6.21
CA GLN A 552 1.67 -1.08 -7.68
C GLN A 552 0.65 -1.97 -8.41
N ASP A 553 0.25 -3.06 -7.77
CA ASP A 553 -0.73 -4.04 -8.23
C ASP A 553 -2.12 -3.85 -7.61
N ALA A 554 -2.42 -2.68 -7.01
CA ALA A 554 -3.72 -2.37 -6.42
C ALA A 554 -4.90 -2.47 -7.41
N TRP A 555 -4.65 -2.39 -8.72
CA TRP A 555 -5.66 -2.63 -9.74
C TRP A 555 -6.22 -4.06 -9.72
N MET A 556 -5.54 -5.00 -9.05
CA MET A 556 -5.97 -6.39 -8.85
C MET A 556 -6.81 -6.59 -7.57
N LEU A 557 -7.27 -5.52 -6.92
CA LEU A 557 -8.05 -5.58 -5.68
C LEU A 557 -9.52 -5.19 -5.92
N PRO A 558 -10.44 -6.16 -6.09
CA PRO A 558 -11.87 -5.88 -6.25
C PRO A 558 -12.50 -5.09 -5.08
N VAL A 559 -11.94 -5.25 -3.88
CA VAL A 559 -12.29 -4.44 -2.71
C VAL A 559 -12.06 -2.93 -2.89
N LEU A 560 -11.26 -2.51 -3.86
CA LEU A 560 -11.07 -1.10 -4.23
C LEU A 560 -11.90 -0.67 -5.43
N TYR A 561 -12.68 -1.56 -6.04
CA TYR A 561 -13.47 -1.20 -7.21
C TYR A 561 -14.65 -0.29 -6.83
N GLY A 562 -14.94 0.65 -7.73
CA GLY A 562 -16.10 1.54 -7.63
C GLY A 562 -17.37 0.75 -7.96
N THR A 563 -18.52 1.24 -7.51
CA THR A 563 -19.80 0.58 -7.81
C THR A 563 -20.40 1.18 -9.07
N MET A 564 -20.63 0.37 -10.10
CA MET A 564 -21.37 0.76 -11.30
C MET A 564 -22.71 0.03 -11.37
N THR A 565 -23.81 0.77 -11.37
CA THR A 565 -25.17 0.22 -11.53
C THR A 565 -25.64 0.33 -12.97
N LEU A 566 -26.11 -0.75 -13.57
CA LEU A 566 -26.73 -0.74 -14.91
C LEU A 566 -28.22 -0.44 -14.76
N SER A 567 -28.72 0.65 -15.35
CA SER A 567 -30.15 0.98 -15.21
C SER A 567 -31.00 0.06 -16.08
N ALA A 568 -32.09 -0.45 -15.53
CA ALA A 568 -33.14 -1.10 -16.32
C ALA A 568 -33.98 -0.05 -17.07
N LYS A 569 -34.57 -0.49 -18.18
CA LYS A 569 -35.52 0.30 -18.94
C LYS A 569 -36.67 0.75 -18.03
N GLY A 570 -36.89 2.07 -17.94
CA GLY A 570 -37.93 2.66 -17.10
C GLY A 570 -37.46 3.22 -15.76
N ALA A 571 -36.22 2.95 -15.31
CA ALA A 571 -35.62 3.55 -14.11
C ALA A 571 -35.00 4.94 -14.37
N CYS A 572 -35.58 5.70 -15.30
CA CYS A 572 -34.88 6.84 -15.90
C CYS A 572 -34.79 8.05 -14.95
N PRO A 573 -33.60 8.68 -14.82
CA PRO A 573 -33.46 9.97 -14.15
C PRO A 573 -34.28 11.03 -14.90
N SER A 574 -34.69 12.08 -14.20
CA SER A 574 -35.31 13.22 -14.87
C SER A 574 -34.30 13.89 -15.79
N ILE A 575 -34.57 13.89 -17.09
CA ILE A 575 -33.75 14.60 -18.07
C ILE A 575 -34.22 16.05 -18.07
N SER A 576 -33.29 17.00 -17.90
CA SER A 576 -33.58 18.43 -17.99
C SER A 576 -32.57 19.08 -18.93
N ASP A 577 -33.07 19.91 -19.84
CA ASP A 577 -32.23 20.74 -20.69
C ASP A 577 -32.65 22.20 -20.56
N ALA A 578 -31.67 23.11 -20.57
CA ALA A 578 -31.91 24.52 -20.33
C ALA A 578 -31.33 25.38 -21.45
N GLU A 579 -32.15 26.28 -21.98
CA GLU A 579 -31.77 27.22 -23.04
C GLU A 579 -32.03 28.66 -22.59
N ASP A 580 -31.06 29.54 -22.85
CA ASP A 580 -31.17 30.96 -22.57
C ASP A 580 -31.98 31.66 -23.66
N VAL A 581 -33.23 31.97 -23.34
CA VAL A 581 -34.17 32.59 -24.27
C VAL A 581 -34.00 34.10 -24.24
N THR A 582 -33.25 34.59 -25.23
CA THR A 582 -32.86 36.00 -25.38
C THR A 582 -33.60 36.74 -26.48
N SER A 583 -34.31 36.02 -27.37
CA SER A 583 -35.03 36.61 -28.49
C SER A 583 -36.24 35.77 -28.93
N ILE A 584 -37.15 36.37 -29.70
CA ILE A 584 -38.30 35.67 -30.30
C ILE A 584 -37.76 34.79 -31.42
N ALA A 585 -37.54 33.51 -31.12
CA ALA A 585 -37.01 32.51 -32.04
C ALA A 585 -37.45 31.09 -31.65
N SER A 586 -37.07 30.12 -32.47
CA SER A 586 -37.15 28.69 -32.16
C SER A 586 -35.90 28.29 -31.39
N TYR A 587 -36.07 27.59 -30.27
CA TYR A 587 -34.98 27.00 -29.51
C TYR A 587 -35.20 25.49 -29.45
N ASP A 588 -34.15 24.73 -29.77
CA ASP A 588 -34.16 23.27 -29.74
C ASP A 588 -33.59 22.81 -28.41
N PHE A 589 -34.37 22.05 -27.65
CA PHE A 589 -33.93 21.39 -26.43
C PHE A 589 -33.44 19.98 -26.77
N ASN A 590 -32.35 19.57 -26.13
CA ASN A 590 -31.60 18.32 -26.31
C ASN A 590 -32.49 17.07 -26.26
N GLU A 591 -31.95 15.98 -26.83
CA GLU A 591 -32.67 14.72 -27.02
C GLU A 591 -33.14 14.12 -25.69
N PHE A 592 -34.47 14.06 -25.55
CA PHE A 592 -35.14 13.22 -24.59
C PHE A 592 -34.82 11.77 -24.94
N GLY A 593 -34.68 10.88 -23.96
CA GLY A 593 -33.94 9.61 -24.07
C GLY A 593 -34.24 8.66 -25.24
N ASP A 594 -35.25 8.94 -26.07
CA ASP A 594 -35.63 8.28 -27.32
C ASP A 594 -35.13 8.92 -28.64
N GLY A 595 -34.27 9.94 -28.56
CA GLY A 595 -33.68 10.60 -29.73
C GLY A 595 -34.55 11.68 -30.38
N ARG A 596 -35.65 12.11 -29.73
CA ARG A 596 -36.44 13.26 -30.18
C ARG A 596 -36.00 14.54 -29.48
N LYS A 597 -35.89 15.63 -30.25
CA LYS A 597 -35.71 17.00 -29.76
C LYS A 597 -37.06 17.66 -29.54
N VAL A 598 -37.15 18.53 -28.54
CA VAL A 598 -38.31 19.42 -28.37
C VAL A 598 -37.92 20.79 -28.87
N GLN A 599 -38.58 21.25 -29.93
CA GLN A 599 -38.45 22.63 -30.37
C GLN A 599 -39.55 23.47 -29.72
N ILE A 600 -39.16 24.54 -29.02
CA ILE A 600 -40.11 25.53 -28.48
C ILE A 600 -39.99 26.81 -29.30
N ASN A 601 -41.13 27.24 -29.85
CA ASN A 601 -41.24 28.48 -30.61
C ASN A 601 -41.74 29.60 -29.69
N PHE A 602 -40.85 30.54 -29.36
CA PHE A 602 -41.22 31.72 -28.56
C PHE A 602 -41.80 32.79 -29.48
N THR A 603 -43.04 33.21 -29.23
CA THR A 603 -43.78 34.17 -30.07
C THR A 603 -43.89 35.57 -29.46
N ALA A 604 -43.59 35.71 -28.16
CA ALA A 604 -43.50 36.98 -27.44
C ALA A 604 -42.60 36.81 -26.21
N LEU A 605 -41.87 37.88 -25.82
CA LEU A 605 -41.03 37.92 -24.62
C LEU A 605 -41.24 39.24 -23.87
N THR A 606 -41.36 39.17 -22.54
CA THR A 606 -41.40 40.34 -21.65
C THR A 606 -40.10 40.53 -20.86
N GLY A 607 -39.08 39.70 -21.12
CA GLY A 607 -37.76 39.71 -20.49
C GLY A 607 -36.88 38.59 -21.06
N THR A 608 -35.65 38.47 -20.55
CA THR A 608 -34.73 37.36 -20.84
C THR A 608 -34.67 36.40 -19.65
N GLY A 609 -34.56 35.11 -19.90
CA GLY A 609 -34.49 34.09 -18.84
C GLY A 609 -34.04 32.74 -19.39
N SER A 610 -33.69 31.83 -18.49
CA SER A 610 -33.37 30.45 -18.83
C SER A 610 -34.64 29.63 -18.78
N VAL A 611 -34.98 28.95 -19.87
CA VAL A 611 -36.11 28.00 -19.89
C VAL A 611 -35.54 26.62 -19.69
N THR A 612 -36.07 25.88 -18.71
CA THR A 612 -35.72 24.48 -18.52
C THR A 612 -36.87 23.59 -18.98
N VAL A 613 -36.58 22.66 -19.89
CA VAL A 613 -37.49 21.60 -20.29
C VAL A 613 -37.10 20.33 -19.55
N GLN A 614 -37.99 19.86 -18.68
CA GLN A 614 -37.79 18.64 -17.90
C GLN A 614 -38.73 17.53 -18.40
N GLN A 615 -38.16 16.37 -18.66
CA GLN A 615 -38.91 15.14 -18.89
C GLN A 615 -39.00 14.32 -17.61
N THR A 616 -40.23 14.05 -17.17
CA THR A 616 -40.52 13.16 -16.05
C THR A 616 -41.09 11.84 -16.60
N ASN A 617 -40.52 10.68 -16.25
CA ASN A 617 -40.98 9.34 -16.68
C ASN A 617 -40.78 8.97 -18.17
N GLY A 618 -39.76 9.54 -18.82
CA GLY A 618 -39.54 9.48 -20.27
C GLY A 618 -39.31 8.13 -20.96
N CYS A 619 -39.16 7.04 -20.21
CA CYS A 619 -38.79 5.73 -20.77
C CYS A 619 -39.95 4.72 -20.79
N LEU A 620 -41.16 5.11 -20.35
CA LEU A 620 -42.29 4.19 -20.16
C LEU A 620 -43.14 3.91 -21.41
N SER A 621 -42.92 4.62 -22.52
CA SER A 621 -43.55 4.28 -23.80
C SER A 621 -42.79 4.91 -24.96
N ASN A 622 -42.53 4.14 -26.02
CA ASN A 622 -42.26 4.69 -27.35
C ASN A 622 -43.55 4.55 -28.20
N PRO A 623 -44.10 5.66 -28.73
CA PRO A 623 -43.62 7.03 -28.58
C PRO A 623 -43.88 7.60 -27.17
N ILE A 624 -42.94 8.39 -26.66
CA ILE A 624 -43.14 9.35 -25.59
C ILE A 624 -44.35 10.19 -25.99
N THR A 625 -45.36 10.19 -25.13
CA THR A 625 -46.52 11.08 -25.29
C THR A 625 -46.21 12.39 -24.59
N ASP A 626 -46.65 13.51 -25.16
CA ASP A 626 -46.35 14.90 -24.73
C ASP A 626 -46.79 15.23 -23.28
N LYS A 627 -47.45 14.30 -22.58
CA LYS A 627 -47.93 14.43 -21.20
C LYS A 627 -46.83 14.49 -20.13
N TYR A 628 -45.57 14.31 -20.52
CA TYR A 628 -44.44 14.10 -19.62
C TYR A 628 -43.36 15.19 -19.71
N ILE A 629 -43.60 16.21 -20.54
CA ILE A 629 -42.71 17.36 -20.74
C ILE A 629 -43.25 18.52 -19.90
N ASN A 630 -42.50 18.91 -18.88
CA ASN A 630 -42.76 20.11 -18.08
C ASN A 630 -41.78 21.21 -18.53
N CYS A 631 -42.31 22.36 -18.92
CA CYS A 631 -41.51 23.55 -19.20
C CYS A 631 -41.60 24.49 -17.99
N VAL A 632 -40.45 24.87 -17.45
CA VAL A 632 -40.34 25.86 -16.36
C VAL A 632 -39.59 27.08 -16.91
N TRP A 633 -40.20 28.26 -16.77
CA TRP A 633 -39.61 29.57 -17.10
C TRP A 633 -39.04 30.20 -15.83
#